data_AF-A0A3D2YRA6-F1
#
_entry.id   AF-A0A3D2YRA6-F1
#
_cell.length_a   1.000
_cell.length_b   1.000
_cell.length_c   1.000
_cell.angle_alpha   90.00
_cell.angle_beta   90.00
_cell.angle_gamma   90.00
#
_symmetry.space_group_name_H-M   'P 1'
#
loop_
_entity.id
_entity.type
_entity.pdbx_description
1 polymer ?
#
loop_
_entity_poly.entity_id
_entity_poly.type
_entity_poly.pdbx_seq_one_letter_code
_entity_poly.pdbx_strand_id
1 'polypeptide(L)'
;MDFDLTPEQARFREDLRGFLDAEVPVEKQEVFGMLTEEQYQFGRGINRKLAERDWLAVGWPREHGGGGKGPIEQGILAEDLGYRRVPKSGFIGLGIVGPAI
;
A
#
# COMPACT_ATOMS: atom_id res chain seq x y z
N MET A 1 8.29 9.67 -25.86
CA MET A 1 7.83 9.60 -24.47
C MET A 1 7.70 8.13 -24.16
N ASP A 2 8.37 7.67 -23.11
CA ASP A 2 8.42 6.26 -22.71
C ASP A 2 7.58 6.11 -21.43
N PHE A 3 6.71 5.11 -21.41
CA PHE A 3 5.79 4.83 -20.31
C PHE A 3 6.03 3.45 -19.70
N ASP A 4 7.04 2.72 -20.17
CA ASP A 4 7.36 1.41 -19.65
C ASP A 4 7.99 1.54 -18.26
N LEU A 5 7.63 0.59 -17.38
CA LEU A 5 8.27 0.48 -16.07
C LEU A 5 9.71 0.03 -16.24
N THR A 6 10.61 0.58 -15.42
CA THR A 6 11.96 0.04 -15.31
C THR A 6 11.91 -1.41 -14.78
N PRO A 7 12.95 -2.23 -15.01
CA PRO A 7 13.00 -3.58 -14.45
C PRO A 7 12.82 -3.62 -12.93
N GLU A 8 13.31 -2.60 -12.22
CA GLU A 8 13.17 -2.48 -10.76
C GLU A 8 11.73 -2.19 -10.34
N GLN A 9 11.03 -1.33 -11.09
CA GLN A 9 9.61 -1.03 -10.87
C GLN A 9 8.72 -2.22 -11.21
N ALA A 10 9.02 -2.92 -12.30
CA ALA A 10 8.30 -4.13 -12.69
C ALA A 10 8.45 -5.21 -11.62
N ARG A 11 9.66 -5.41 -11.09
CA ARG A 11 9.91 -6.34 -9.98
C ARG A 11 9.16 -5.93 -8.71
N PHE A 12 9.20 -4.64 -8.34
CA PHE A 12 8.46 -4.15 -7.16
C PHE A 12 6.95 -4.43 -7.29
N ARG A 13 6.38 -4.21 -8.46
CA ARG A 13 4.97 -4.52 -8.75
C ARG A 13 4.68 -6.02 -8.61
N GLU A 14 5.54 -6.88 -9.12
CA GLU A 14 5.36 -8.34 -9.00
C GLU A 14 5.45 -8.81 -7.54
N ASP A 15 6.44 -8.32 -6.80
CA ASP A 15 6.61 -8.63 -5.37
C ASP A 15 5.38 -8.15 -4.55
N LEU A 16 4.88 -6.94 -4.85
CA LEU A 16 3.69 -6.39 -4.21
C LEU A 16 2.44 -7.22 -4.53
N ARG A 17 2.24 -7.60 -5.79
CA ARG A 17 1.10 -8.41 -6.21
C ARG A 17 1.09 -9.77 -5.55
N GLY A 18 2.24 -10.46 -5.57
CA GLY A 18 2.38 -11.76 -4.89
C GLY A 18 2.10 -11.67 -3.40
N PHE A 19 2.56 -10.60 -2.74
CA PHE A 19 2.23 -10.33 -1.34
C PHE A 19 0.71 -10.13 -1.14
N LEU A 20 0.09 -9.25 -1.92
CA LEU A 20 -1.33 -8.93 -1.72
C LEU A 20 -2.25 -10.10 -2.10
N ASP A 21 -1.90 -10.90 -3.10
CA ASP A 21 -2.67 -12.10 -3.47
C ASP A 21 -2.63 -13.17 -2.37
N ALA A 22 -1.52 -13.26 -1.63
CA ALA A 22 -1.39 -14.16 -0.49
C ALA A 22 -2.10 -13.63 0.77
N GLU A 23 -2.15 -12.31 0.94
CA GLU A 23 -2.54 -11.67 2.21
C GLU A 23 -3.96 -11.09 2.20
N VAL A 24 -4.51 -10.80 1.02
CA VAL A 24 -5.82 -10.14 0.85
C VAL A 24 -6.75 -11.04 0.03
N PRO A 25 -7.28 -12.11 0.63
CA PRO A 25 -8.24 -12.98 -0.04
C PRO A 25 -9.53 -12.22 -0.37
N VAL A 26 -10.24 -12.66 -1.40
CA VAL A 26 -11.42 -11.96 -1.97
C VAL A 26 -12.48 -11.68 -0.91
N GLU A 27 -12.65 -12.57 0.07
CA GLU A 27 -13.65 -12.47 1.14
C GLU A 27 -13.32 -11.37 2.17
N LYS A 28 -12.06 -10.92 2.22
CA LYS A 28 -11.59 -9.87 3.14
C LYS A 28 -11.48 -8.50 2.46
N GLN A 29 -11.75 -8.44 1.15
CA GLN A 29 -11.74 -7.20 0.41
C GLN A 29 -12.88 -6.29 0.86
N GLU A 30 -12.62 -4.98 0.87
CA GLU A 30 -13.61 -3.98 1.24
C GLU A 30 -14.80 -4.01 0.26
N VAL A 31 -15.99 -4.08 0.83
CA VAL A 31 -17.26 -3.86 0.12
C VAL A 31 -17.76 -2.49 0.52
N PHE A 32 -18.30 -1.76 -0.46
CA PHE A 32 -18.73 -0.36 -0.35
C PHE A 32 -19.43 -0.04 0.98
N GLY A 33 -19.00 1.02 1.67
CA GLY A 33 -19.61 1.48 2.91
C GLY A 33 -18.57 1.86 3.96
N MET A 34 -19.00 2.00 5.21
CA MET A 34 -18.08 2.15 6.34
C MET A 34 -17.49 0.78 6.69
N LEU A 35 -16.19 0.75 6.98
CA LEU A 35 -15.53 -0.47 7.46
C LEU A 35 -16.18 -0.94 8.76
N THR A 36 -16.44 -2.24 8.86
CA THR A 36 -16.69 -2.87 10.16
C THR A 36 -15.41 -2.85 11.00
N GLU A 37 -15.55 -3.04 12.31
CA GLU A 37 -14.38 -3.16 13.19
C GLU A 37 -13.44 -4.29 12.73
N GLU A 38 -13.99 -5.42 12.30
CA GLU A 38 -13.20 -6.54 11.77
C GLU A 38 -12.40 -6.14 10.53
N GLN A 39 -13.03 -5.44 9.57
CA GLN A 39 -12.36 -4.97 8.36
C GLN A 39 -11.30 -3.92 8.68
N TYR A 40 -11.56 -3.03 9.65
CA TYR A 40 -10.59 -2.06 10.11
C TYR A 40 -9.36 -2.74 10.72
N GLN A 41 -9.55 -3.74 11.59
CA GLN A 41 -8.45 -4.49 12.19
C GLN A 41 -7.68 -5.31 11.15
N PHE A 42 -8.38 -5.87 10.16
CA PHE A 42 -7.74 -6.54 9.03
C PHE A 42 -6.84 -5.58 8.24
N GLY A 43 -7.35 -4.41 7.83
CA GLY A 43 -6.56 -3.38 7.16
C GLY A 43 -5.36 -2.91 7.98
N ARG A 44 -5.52 -2.80 9.32
CA ARG A 44 -4.39 -2.51 10.24
C ARG A 44 -3.32 -3.61 10.21
N GLY A 45 -3.74 -4.87 10.14
CA GLY A 45 -2.83 -6.01 9.99
C GLY A 45 -2.04 -5.95 8.68
N ILE A 46 -2.70 -5.65 7.57
CA ILE A 46 -2.03 -5.47 6.27
C ILE A 46 -1.04 -4.32 6.32
N ASN A 47 -1.42 -3.17 6.90
CA ASN A 47 -0.51 -2.04 7.06
C ASN A 47 0.76 -2.41 7.83
N ARG A 48 0.64 -3.21 8.90
CA ARG A 48 1.81 -3.68 9.66
C ARG A 48 2.74 -4.53 8.79
N LYS A 49 2.19 -5.46 8.00
CA LYS A 49 2.97 -6.30 7.08
C LYS A 49 3.62 -5.50 5.95
N LEU A 50 2.97 -4.44 5.48
CA LEU A 50 3.55 -3.48 4.53
C LEU A 50 4.68 -2.68 5.18
N ALA A 51 4.54 -2.27 6.44
CA ALA A 51 5.58 -1.52 7.16
C ALA A 51 6.84 -2.37 7.39
N GLU A 52 6.68 -3.66 7.70
CA GLU A 52 7.80 -4.62 7.81
C GLU A 52 8.62 -4.78 6.51
N ARG A 53 8.10 -4.29 5.38
CA ARG A 53 8.73 -4.32 4.05
C ARG A 53 9.14 -2.93 3.55
N ASP A 54 9.01 -1.90 4.38
CA ASP A 54 9.17 -0.48 4.00
C ASP A 54 8.21 0.00 2.90
N TRP A 55 7.05 -0.66 2.74
CA TRP A 55 6.07 -0.36 1.70
C TRP A 55 4.92 0.51 2.20
N LEU A 56 4.61 0.52 3.50
CA LEU A 56 3.46 1.28 4.02
C LEU A 56 3.56 2.78 3.72
N ALA A 57 4.76 3.32 3.85
CA ALA A 57 5.11 4.70 3.56
C ALA A 57 6.19 4.73 2.46
N VAL A 58 5.92 4.05 1.35
CA VAL A 58 6.91 3.77 0.30
C VAL A 58 7.60 5.02 -0.25
N GLY A 59 6.90 6.15 -0.28
CA GLY A 59 7.41 7.43 -0.76
C GLY A 59 8.02 8.34 0.30
N TRP A 60 7.87 8.03 1.59
CA TRP A 60 8.42 8.89 2.64
C TRP A 60 9.95 8.78 2.68
N PRO A 61 10.67 9.84 3.08
CA PRO A 61 12.11 9.77 3.28
C PRO A 61 12.52 8.70 4.29
N ARG A 62 13.72 8.13 4.11
CA ARG A 62 14.21 7.03 4.96
C ARG A 62 14.45 7.48 6.40
N GLU A 63 14.87 8.72 6.60
CA GLU A 63 15.06 9.35 7.91
C GLU A 63 13.76 9.44 8.74
N HIS A 64 12.60 9.32 8.08
CA HIS A 64 11.28 9.29 8.71
C HIS A 64 10.68 7.88 8.75
N GLY A 65 11.48 6.84 8.52
CA GLY A 65 11.04 5.45 8.52
C GLY A 65 10.27 5.04 7.27
N GLY A 66 10.41 5.78 6.17
CA GLY A 66 9.80 5.48 4.88
C GLY A 66 10.65 4.62 3.94
N GLY A 67 10.04 4.21 2.83
CA GLY A 67 10.70 3.40 1.79
C GLY A 67 11.68 4.17 0.90
N GLY A 68 11.63 5.50 0.91
CA GLY A 68 12.49 6.38 0.12
C GLY A 68 12.36 6.19 -1.40
N LYS A 69 11.23 5.68 -1.88
CA LYS A 69 10.98 5.44 -3.33
C LYS A 69 10.29 6.63 -3.99
N GLY A 70 10.25 6.60 -5.33
CA GLY A 70 9.72 7.68 -6.14
C GLY A 70 8.20 7.63 -6.35
N PRO A 71 7.67 8.58 -7.16
CA PRO A 71 6.25 8.66 -7.47
C PRO A 71 5.69 7.43 -8.21
N ILE A 72 6.52 6.75 -9.01
CA ILE A 72 6.09 5.56 -9.75
C ILE A 72 5.79 4.41 -8.80
N GLU A 73 6.64 4.16 -7.80
CA GLU A 73 6.39 3.09 -6.83
C GLU A 73 5.23 3.41 -5.89
N GLN A 74 5.01 4.69 -5.57
CA GLN A 74 3.80 5.15 -4.89
C GLN A 74 2.54 4.89 -5.73
N GLY A 75 2.61 5.13 -7.04
CA GLY A 75 1.52 4.84 -7.98
C GLY A 75 1.22 3.35 -8.07
N ILE A 76 2.24 2.50 -8.22
CA ILE A 76 2.11 1.03 -8.22
C ILE A 76 1.43 0.56 -6.93
N LEU A 77 1.89 1.05 -5.77
CA LEU A 77 1.29 0.70 -4.49
C LEU A 77 -0.20 1.08 -4.42
N ALA A 78 -0.53 2.32 -4.81
CA ALA A 78 -1.92 2.79 -4.79
C ALA A 78 -2.82 1.99 -5.74
N GLU A 79 -2.33 1.67 -6.94
CA GLU A 79 -3.04 0.87 -7.94
C GLU A 79 -3.36 -0.53 -7.39
N ASP A 80 -2.35 -1.26 -6.92
CA ASP A 80 -2.52 -2.66 -6.51
C ASP A 80 -3.32 -2.81 -5.20
N LEU A 81 -3.19 -1.86 -4.25
CA LEU A 81 -4.06 -1.80 -3.07
C LEU A 81 -5.51 -1.49 -3.44
N GLY A 82 -5.72 -0.59 -4.41
CA GLY A 82 -7.05 -0.24 -4.92
C GLY A 82 -7.71 -1.39 -5.66
N TYR A 83 -6.97 -2.09 -6.52
CA TYR A 83 -7.47 -3.21 -7.31
C TYR A 83 -7.97 -4.36 -6.41
N ARG A 84 -7.28 -4.62 -5.30
CA ARG A 84 -7.65 -5.64 -4.30
C ARG A 84 -8.51 -5.08 -3.17
N ARG A 85 -8.96 -3.83 -3.27
CA ARG A 85 -9.82 -3.15 -2.29
C ARG A 85 -9.37 -3.40 -0.85
N VAL A 86 -8.08 -3.20 -0.60
CA VAL A 86 -7.53 -3.39 0.75
C VAL A 86 -8.23 -2.41 1.70
N PRO A 87 -8.83 -2.89 2.81
CA PRO A 87 -9.51 -2.01 3.76
C PRO A 87 -8.61 -0.87 4.26
N LYS A 88 -9.04 0.37 4.02
CA LYS A 88 -8.22 1.58 4.23
C LYS A 88 -8.15 2.03 5.68
N SER A 89 -7.39 1.32 6.51
CA SER A 89 -7.19 1.70 7.91
C SER A 89 -6.11 2.78 8.07
N GLY A 90 -6.46 3.94 8.65
CA GLY A 90 -5.47 4.97 8.99
C GLY A 90 -4.94 5.82 7.82
N PHE A 91 -5.65 5.82 6.69
CA PHE A 91 -5.25 6.54 5.47
C PHE A 91 -5.00 8.04 5.69
N ILE A 92 -5.78 8.72 6.53
CA ILE A 92 -5.60 10.16 6.82
C ILE A 92 -4.19 10.43 7.39
N GLY A 93 -3.72 9.58 8.31
CA GLY A 93 -2.39 9.73 8.91
C GLY A 93 -1.27 9.53 7.88
N LEU A 94 -1.40 8.49 7.05
CA LEU A 94 -0.35 8.09 6.10
C LEU A 94 -0.31 8.96 4.83
N GLY A 95 -1.48 9.37 4.32
CA GLY A 95 -1.60 10.04 3.02
C GLY A 95 -1.79 11.56 3.10
N ILE A 96 -2.15 12.11 4.27
CA ILE A 96 -2.48 13.54 4.41
C ILE A 96 -1.64 14.20 5.50
N VAL A 97 -1.73 13.71 6.73
CA VAL A 97 -1.13 14.38 7.88
C VAL A 97 0.39 14.18 7.92
N GLY A 98 0.86 12.94 7.77
CA GLY A 98 2.29 12.62 7.83
C GLY A 98 3.15 13.33 6.79
N PRO A 99 2.76 13.40 5.51
CA PRO A 99 3.53 14.15 4.50
C PRO A 99 3.54 15.67 4.69
N ALA A 100 2.64 16.22 5.51
CA ALA A 100 2.48 17.66 5.70
C ALA A 100 3.27 18.22 6.90
N ILE A 101 3.89 17.35 7.72
CA ILE A 101 4.62 17.72 8.94
C ILE A 101 6.12 17.45 8.84
#